data_AF-A0A6C0LYR8-F1
#
_entry.id   AF-A0A6C0LYR8-F1
#
_cell.length_a   1.000
_cell.length_b   1.000
_cell.length_c   1.000
_cell.angle_alpha   90.00
_cell.angle_beta   90.00
_cell.angle_gamma   90.00
#
_symmetry.space_group_name_H-M   'P 1'
#
loop_
_entity.id
_entity.type
_entity.pdbx_description
1 polymer ?
#
loop_
_entity_poly.entity_id
_entity_poly.type
_entity_poly.pdbx_seq_one_letter_code
_entity_poly.pdbx_strand_id
1 'polypeptide(L)'
;MDKYIILTQSDSLDGAFATTMLKSVLINLNKKVKVFSFSPSEPFPSDMFQIIKNKNVVVVDICWDADIMKWLMLFSKKFIVIDHHKSNENVVKSKLYTHIFDVTKATCELMCEYLEILPYPDIIKIIADQTLIRENNNDFEKGKLIVSILEKQNYATDYEKTDEIMYYSYEEIYTKFL
;
A
#
# COMPACT_ATOMS: atom_id res chain seq x y z
N MET A 1 -10.27 0.86 -22.68
CA MET A 1 -10.20 1.13 -21.23
C MET A 1 -8.97 0.43 -20.68
N ASP A 2 -8.03 1.16 -20.11
CA ASP A 2 -6.79 0.56 -19.59
C ASP A 2 -7.08 -0.30 -18.36
N LYS A 3 -6.34 -1.42 -18.24
CA LYS A 3 -6.40 -2.32 -17.09
C LYS A 3 -5.12 -2.16 -16.26
N TYR A 4 -5.31 -1.76 -15.01
CA TYR A 4 -4.28 -1.65 -13.99
C TYR A 4 -4.32 -2.88 -13.08
N ILE A 5 -3.14 -3.35 -12.72
CA ILE A 5 -2.93 -4.37 -11.70
C ILE A 5 -2.10 -3.73 -10.59
N ILE A 6 -2.61 -3.79 -9.38
CA ILE A 6 -1.89 -3.36 -8.17
C ILE A 6 -1.42 -4.61 -7.46
N LEU A 7 -0.12 -4.70 -7.18
CA LEU A 7 0.50 -5.73 -6.35
C LEU A 7 0.88 -5.07 -5.02
N THR A 8 0.36 -5.54 -3.90
CA THR A 8 0.53 -4.89 -2.58
C THR A 8 0.89 -5.89 -1.49
N GLN A 9 1.50 -5.40 -0.41
CA GLN A 9 1.66 -6.19 0.82
C GLN A 9 0.30 -6.46 1.50
N SER A 10 0.08 -7.68 2.00
CA SER A 10 -1.20 -8.13 2.60
C SER A 10 -1.39 -7.76 4.06
N ASP A 11 -0.31 -7.56 4.81
CA ASP A 11 -0.30 -7.41 6.28
C ASP A 11 0.23 -6.04 6.74
N SER A 12 0.09 -5.03 5.88
CA SER A 12 0.52 -3.66 6.13
C SER A 12 -0.66 -2.69 6.09
N LEU A 13 -0.88 -1.97 7.20
CA LEU A 13 -1.85 -0.88 7.25
C LEU A 13 -1.47 0.24 6.28
N ASP A 14 -0.17 0.52 6.16
CA ASP A 14 0.39 1.50 5.24
C ASP A 14 0.08 1.14 3.78
N GLY A 15 0.48 -0.07 3.36
CA GLY A 15 0.23 -0.58 2.02
C GLY A 15 -1.25 -0.69 1.67
N ALA A 16 -2.10 -1.08 2.63
CA ALA A 16 -3.55 -1.12 2.44
C ALA A 16 -4.13 0.28 2.17
N PHE A 17 -3.70 1.29 2.94
CA PHE A 17 -4.13 2.67 2.73
C PHE A 17 -3.61 3.22 1.40
N ALA A 18 -2.32 3.09 1.11
CA ALA A 18 -1.73 3.53 -0.15
C ALA A 18 -2.40 2.90 -1.38
N THR A 19 -2.65 1.59 -1.34
CA THR A 19 -3.37 0.86 -2.38
C THR A 19 -4.80 1.37 -2.56
N THR A 20 -5.49 1.68 -1.46
CA THR A 20 -6.86 2.19 -1.49
C THR A 20 -6.94 3.58 -2.12
N MET A 21 -6.00 4.48 -1.80
CA MET A 21 -5.92 5.80 -2.43
C MET A 21 -5.71 5.68 -3.93
N LEU A 22 -4.71 4.89 -4.36
CA LEU A 22 -4.41 4.67 -5.77
C LEU A 22 -5.59 4.07 -6.53
N LYS A 23 -6.22 3.03 -5.97
CA LYS A 23 -7.40 2.38 -6.57
C LYS A 23 -8.53 3.38 -6.77
N SER A 24 -8.80 4.23 -5.78
CA SER A 24 -9.89 5.22 -5.85
C SER A 24 -9.65 6.25 -6.94
N VAL A 25 -8.42 6.78 -7.05
CA VAL A 25 -8.04 7.70 -8.14
C VAL A 25 -8.21 7.03 -9.50
N LEU A 26 -7.73 5.80 -9.66
CA LEU A 26 -7.84 5.07 -10.93
C LEU A 26 -9.29 4.78 -11.32
N ILE A 27 -10.16 4.47 -10.35
CA ILE A 27 -11.60 4.28 -10.58
C ILE A 27 -12.25 5.60 -11.02
N ASN A 28 -11.94 6.72 -10.35
CA ASN A 28 -12.44 8.05 -10.71
C ASN A 28 -12.01 8.47 -12.12
N LEU A 29 -10.84 7.99 -12.58
CA LEU A 29 -10.34 8.15 -13.95
C LEU A 29 -10.92 7.13 -14.95
N ASN A 30 -11.98 6.40 -14.58
CA ASN A 30 -12.63 5.37 -15.38
C ASN A 30 -11.67 4.26 -15.84
N LYS A 31 -10.73 3.84 -14.98
CA LYS A 31 -9.81 2.71 -15.24
C LYS A 31 -10.32 1.42 -14.61
N LYS A 32 -9.99 0.27 -15.22
CA LYS A 32 -10.25 -1.04 -14.60
C LYS A 32 -9.08 -1.40 -13.70
N VAL A 33 -9.35 -1.69 -12.44
CA VAL A 33 -8.32 -2.03 -11.44
C VAL A 33 -8.54 -3.44 -10.92
N LYS A 34 -7.46 -4.23 -10.83
CA LYS A 34 -7.43 -5.49 -10.08
C LYS A 34 -6.31 -5.41 -9.05
N VAL A 35 -6.58 -5.81 -7.82
CA VAL A 35 -5.60 -5.82 -6.73
C VAL A 35 -5.24 -7.26 -6.39
N PHE A 36 -3.96 -7.52 -6.16
CA PHE A 36 -3.45 -8.76 -5.59
C PHE A 36 -2.57 -8.41 -4.39
N SER A 37 -2.83 -9.05 -3.27
CA SER A 37 -2.09 -8.88 -2.03
C SER A 37 -1.16 -10.08 -1.81
N PHE A 38 0.04 -9.82 -1.33
CA PHE A 38 1.07 -10.84 -1.08
C PHE A 38 1.66 -10.68 0.30
N SER A 39 1.97 -11.80 0.94
CA SER A 39 2.83 -11.81 2.11
C SER A 39 4.29 -11.66 1.67
N PRO A 40 5.11 -10.81 2.32
CA PRO A 40 6.54 -10.72 2.04
C PRO A 40 7.31 -12.02 2.33
N SER A 41 6.73 -12.90 3.17
CA SER A 41 7.32 -14.20 3.51
C SER A 41 7.00 -15.30 2.50
N GLU A 42 6.10 -15.06 1.55
CA GLU A 42 5.68 -16.04 0.56
C GLU A 42 6.42 -15.85 -0.77
N PRO A 43 6.73 -16.95 -1.48
CA PRO A 43 7.35 -16.86 -2.80
C PRO A 43 6.40 -16.19 -3.80
N PHE A 44 6.98 -15.41 -4.73
CA PHE A 44 6.20 -14.79 -5.80
C PHE A 44 5.57 -15.86 -6.71
N PRO A 45 4.24 -15.82 -6.96
CA PRO A 45 3.57 -16.84 -7.75
C PRO A 45 3.90 -16.67 -9.25
N SER A 46 4.44 -17.73 -9.87
CA SER A 46 4.98 -17.68 -11.23
C SER A 46 3.92 -17.47 -12.32
N ASP A 47 2.67 -17.88 -12.08
CA ASP A 47 1.53 -17.63 -12.98
C ASP A 47 1.15 -16.15 -13.05
N MET A 48 1.58 -15.33 -12.08
CA MET A 48 1.36 -13.89 -12.08
C MET A 48 1.95 -13.19 -13.31
N PHE A 49 3.05 -13.72 -13.87
CA PHE A 49 3.63 -13.16 -15.10
C PHE A 49 2.67 -13.23 -16.30
N GLN A 50 1.81 -14.25 -16.36
CA GLN A 50 0.76 -14.33 -17.39
C GLN A 50 -0.36 -13.33 -17.13
N ILE A 51 -0.71 -13.13 -15.85
CA ILE A 51 -1.77 -12.20 -15.43
C ILE A 51 -1.40 -10.75 -15.77
N ILE A 52 -0.14 -10.36 -15.54
CA ILE A 52 0.35 -8.99 -15.75
C ILE A 52 0.74 -8.66 -17.18
N LYS A 53 0.83 -9.66 -18.06
CA LYS A 53 1.31 -9.49 -19.43
C LYS A 53 0.55 -8.39 -20.18
N ASN A 54 1.29 -7.41 -20.69
CA ASN A 54 0.78 -6.22 -21.39
C ASN A 54 -0.23 -5.40 -20.57
N LYS A 55 -0.15 -5.42 -19.23
CA LYS A 55 -0.98 -4.59 -18.33
C LYS A 55 -0.17 -3.45 -17.72
N ASN A 56 -0.84 -2.41 -17.24
CA ASN A 56 -0.18 -1.42 -16.39
C ASN A 56 -0.09 -2.01 -14.99
N VAL A 57 1.11 -2.08 -14.44
CA VAL A 57 1.37 -2.69 -13.13
C VAL A 57 1.91 -1.62 -12.20
N VAL A 58 1.36 -1.57 -10.98
CA VAL A 58 1.88 -0.77 -9.89
C VAL A 58 2.16 -1.71 -8.72
N VAL A 59 3.37 -1.66 -8.21
CA VAL A 59 3.76 -2.34 -6.96
C VAL A 59 3.72 -1.32 -5.84
N VAL A 60 3.08 -1.67 -4.72
CA VAL A 60 2.82 -0.77 -3.59
C VAL A 60 3.24 -1.45 -2.29
N ASP A 61 4.10 -0.79 -1.51
CA ASP A 61 4.50 -1.23 -0.17
C ASP A 61 5.10 -2.64 -0.12
N ILE A 62 5.70 -3.10 -1.22
CA ILE A 62 6.35 -4.40 -1.29
C ILE A 62 7.40 -4.36 -2.40
N CYS A 63 8.46 -5.13 -2.24
CA CYS A 63 9.45 -5.30 -3.28
C CYS A 63 10.03 -6.71 -3.24
N TRP A 64 10.21 -7.30 -4.41
CA TRP A 64 10.84 -8.61 -4.58
C TRP A 64 12.31 -8.45 -4.99
N ASP A 65 13.00 -9.58 -5.12
CA ASP A 65 14.36 -9.58 -5.63
C ASP A 65 14.46 -8.97 -7.05
N ALA A 66 15.69 -8.63 -7.43
CA ALA A 66 15.96 -7.94 -8.69
C ALA A 66 15.48 -8.71 -9.93
N ASP A 67 15.51 -10.04 -9.90
CA ASP A 67 15.11 -10.87 -11.02
C ASP A 67 13.59 -10.84 -11.21
N ILE A 68 12.82 -11.00 -10.13
CA ILE A 68 11.35 -10.88 -10.16
C ILE A 68 10.96 -9.47 -10.61
N MET A 69 11.56 -8.42 -10.03
CA MET A 69 11.25 -7.04 -10.39
C MET A 69 11.55 -6.74 -11.87
N LYS A 70 12.64 -7.28 -12.39
CA LYS A 70 12.98 -7.19 -13.81
C LYS A 70 11.96 -7.89 -14.70
N TRP A 71 11.51 -9.08 -14.31
CA TRP A 71 10.46 -9.79 -15.07
C TRP A 71 9.12 -9.07 -15.04
N LEU A 72 8.70 -8.57 -13.87
CA LEU A 72 7.49 -7.76 -13.73
C LEU A 72 7.50 -6.58 -14.71
N MET A 73 8.62 -5.86 -14.76
CA MET A 73 8.83 -4.76 -15.69
C MET A 73 8.71 -5.21 -17.15
N LEU A 74 9.47 -6.23 -17.55
CA LEU A 74 9.53 -6.72 -18.94
C LEU A 74 8.19 -7.22 -19.47
N PHE A 75 7.35 -7.83 -18.63
CA PHE A 75 6.04 -8.33 -19.04
C PHE A 75 4.94 -7.26 -18.99
N SER A 76 5.14 -6.19 -18.24
CA SER A 76 4.16 -5.11 -18.14
C SER A 76 4.19 -4.16 -19.35
N LYS A 77 3.07 -3.48 -19.60
CA LYS A 77 3.01 -2.33 -20.52
C LYS A 77 3.62 -1.07 -19.90
N LYS A 78 3.39 -0.90 -18.60
CA LYS A 78 3.92 0.17 -17.75
C LYS A 78 4.18 -0.44 -16.37
N PHE A 79 5.30 -0.07 -15.76
CA PHE A 79 5.70 -0.55 -14.44
C PHE A 79 6.05 0.63 -13.55
N ILE A 80 5.39 0.71 -12.40
CA ILE A 80 5.68 1.69 -11.35
C ILE A 80 5.83 0.93 -10.04
N VAL A 81 6.79 1.36 -9.23
CA VAL A 81 6.95 0.86 -7.86
C VAL A 81 6.82 2.07 -6.93
N ILE A 82 6.09 1.90 -5.83
CA ILE A 82 5.94 2.87 -4.74
C ILE A 82 6.24 2.10 -3.48
N ASP A 83 7.38 2.36 -2.87
CA ASP A 83 7.89 1.56 -1.75
C ASP A 83 8.81 2.40 -0.87
N HIS A 84 8.99 1.99 0.38
CA HIS A 84 9.89 2.64 1.35
C HIS A 84 10.86 1.66 2.01
N HIS A 85 10.73 0.35 1.77
CA HIS A 85 11.55 -0.66 2.43
C HIS A 85 13.02 -0.62 2.00
N LYS A 86 13.93 -0.49 2.98
CA LYS A 86 15.39 -0.44 2.74
C LYS A 86 15.96 -1.73 2.15
N SER A 87 15.30 -2.87 2.38
CA SER A 87 15.78 -4.22 2.02
C SER A 87 16.12 -4.38 0.53
N ASN A 88 15.56 -3.55 -0.35
CA ASN A 88 15.73 -3.65 -1.79
C ASN A 88 16.26 -2.35 -2.45
N GLU A 89 16.98 -1.50 -1.70
CA GLU A 89 17.58 -0.25 -2.19
C GLU A 89 18.45 -0.45 -3.45
N ASN A 90 19.12 -1.60 -3.57
CA ASN A 90 19.93 -1.92 -4.74
C ASN A 90 19.10 -2.12 -6.02
N VAL A 91 17.86 -2.63 -5.90
CA VAL A 91 16.95 -2.76 -7.02
C VAL A 91 16.48 -1.36 -7.47
N VAL A 92 16.25 -0.45 -6.52
CA VAL A 92 15.92 0.97 -6.78
C VAL A 92 17.03 1.68 -7.56
N LYS A 93 18.28 1.50 -7.12
CA LYS A 93 19.46 2.13 -7.73
C LYS A 93 19.73 1.68 -9.16
N SER A 94 19.14 0.57 -9.60
CA SER A 94 19.30 0.06 -10.98
C SER A 94 18.72 1.00 -12.04
N LYS A 95 17.86 1.95 -11.67
CA LYS A 95 17.15 2.90 -12.57
C LYS A 95 16.38 2.24 -13.71
N LEU A 96 16.09 0.94 -13.62
CA LEU A 96 15.46 0.18 -14.69
C LEU A 96 13.99 0.57 -14.90
N TYR A 97 13.33 1.14 -13.88
CA TYR A 97 11.92 1.49 -13.90
C TYR A 97 11.62 2.77 -13.10
N THR A 98 10.41 3.31 -13.28
CA THR A 98 9.93 4.44 -12.48
C THR A 98 9.68 3.96 -11.06
N HIS A 99 10.48 4.47 -10.11
CA HIS A 99 10.37 4.13 -8.70
C HIS A 99 10.18 5.41 -7.89
N ILE A 100 9.08 5.47 -7.13
CA ILE A 100 8.85 6.46 -6.08
C ILE A 100 9.30 5.80 -4.78
N PHE A 101 10.45 6.23 -4.27
CA PHE A 101 11.13 5.57 -3.16
C PHE A 101 11.74 6.58 -2.20
N ASP A 102 11.36 6.48 -0.93
CA ASP A 102 11.97 7.25 0.17
C ASP A 102 11.84 6.45 1.47
N VAL A 103 12.97 5.98 2.00
CA VAL A 103 13.02 5.22 3.26
C VAL A 103 12.67 6.05 4.49
N THR A 104 12.56 7.37 4.36
CA THR A 104 12.23 8.29 5.46
C THR A 104 10.73 8.54 5.60
N LYS A 105 9.92 7.97 4.70
CA LYS A 105 8.47 8.17 4.62
C LYS A 105 7.75 6.84 4.60
N ALA A 106 6.50 6.84 5.02
CA ALA A 106 5.60 5.71 4.77
C ALA A 106 5.11 5.70 3.32
N THR A 107 4.69 4.55 2.80
CA THR A 107 4.13 4.41 1.45
C THR A 107 2.89 5.29 1.25
N CYS A 108 2.05 5.46 2.27
CA CYS A 108 0.88 6.32 2.23
C CYS A 108 1.26 7.81 2.08
N GLU A 109 2.34 8.27 2.70
CA GLU A 109 2.87 9.63 2.48
C GLU A 109 3.40 9.78 1.06
N LEU A 110 4.21 8.81 0.59
CA LEU A 110 4.70 8.78 -0.79
C LEU A 110 3.55 8.83 -1.81
N MET A 111 2.45 8.14 -1.53
CA MET A 111 1.26 8.16 -2.35
C MET A 111 0.54 9.51 -2.30
N CYS A 112 0.44 10.15 -1.14
CA CYS A 112 -0.12 11.50 -1.03
C CYS A 112 0.71 12.52 -1.82
N GLU A 113 2.03 12.45 -1.77
CA GLU A 113 2.92 13.32 -2.56
C GLU A 113 2.73 13.09 -4.06
N TYR A 114 2.72 11.82 -4.48
CA TYR A 114 2.53 11.46 -5.89
C TYR A 114 1.17 11.93 -6.44
N LEU A 115 0.14 11.95 -5.60
CA LEU A 115 -1.21 12.39 -5.96
C LEU A 115 -1.45 13.89 -5.69
N GLU A 116 -0.45 14.62 -5.22
CA GLU A 116 -0.54 16.04 -4.83
C GLU A 116 -1.64 16.32 -3.78
N ILE A 117 -1.85 15.39 -2.86
CA ILE A 117 -2.81 15.50 -1.75
C ILE A 117 -2.08 16.11 -0.54
N LEU A 118 -1.98 17.43 -0.52
CA LEU A 118 -1.33 18.21 0.54
C LEU A 118 -2.27 19.31 1.07
N PRO A 119 -2.31 19.56 2.40
CA PRO A 119 -1.57 18.85 3.46
C PRO A 119 -2.08 17.41 3.68
N TYR A 120 -1.24 16.53 4.26
CA TYR A 120 -1.67 15.16 4.56
C TYR A 120 -2.86 15.15 5.52
N PRO A 121 -3.89 14.34 5.25
CA PRO A 121 -4.93 14.04 6.23
C PRO A 121 -4.32 13.50 7.53
N ASP A 122 -4.89 13.84 8.68
CA ASP A 122 -4.30 13.47 9.98
C ASP A 122 -4.19 11.95 10.17
N ILE A 123 -5.13 11.18 9.59
CA ILE A 123 -5.06 9.72 9.58
C ILE A 123 -3.81 9.19 8.87
N ILE A 124 -3.35 9.85 7.80
CA ILE A 124 -2.12 9.47 7.07
C ILE A 124 -0.90 9.71 7.95
N LYS A 125 -0.84 10.85 8.66
CA LYS A 125 0.25 11.13 9.60
C LYS A 125 0.33 10.08 10.72
N ILE A 126 -0.84 9.70 11.28
CA ILE A 126 -0.90 8.68 12.33
C ILE A 126 -0.37 7.32 11.84
N ILE A 127 -0.77 6.90 10.63
CA ILE A 127 -0.30 5.64 10.03
C ILE A 127 1.20 5.71 9.75
N ALA A 128 1.66 6.82 9.16
CA ALA A 128 3.07 7.01 8.83
C ALA A 128 3.97 6.96 10.06
N ASP A 129 3.59 7.68 11.13
CA ASP A 129 4.30 7.65 12.41
C ASP A 129 4.38 6.22 12.95
N GLN A 130 3.30 5.43 12.89
CA GLN A 130 3.31 4.04 13.34
C GLN A 130 4.25 3.16 12.49
N THR A 131 4.18 3.28 11.17
CA THR A 131 5.02 2.51 10.24
C THR A 131 6.50 2.78 10.51
N LEU A 132 6.89 4.06 10.53
CA LEU A 132 8.28 4.45 10.74
C LEU A 132 8.77 4.14 12.16
N ILE A 133 7.91 4.23 13.19
CA ILE A 133 8.28 3.83 14.55
C ILE A 133 8.50 2.32 14.64
N ARG A 134 7.65 1.51 14.01
CA ARG A 134 7.75 0.04 14.00
C ARG A 134 9.02 -0.42 13.26
N GLU A 135 9.37 0.23 12.17
CA GLU A 135 10.61 -0.08 11.44
C GLU A 135 11.86 0.31 12.22
N ASN A 136 11.80 1.41 12.99
CA ASN A 136 12.93 1.90 13.77
C ASN A 136 13.06 1.27 15.16
N ASN A 137 11.97 0.74 15.73
CA ASN A 137 11.94 0.13 17.05
C ASN A 137 11.25 -1.23 16.97
N ASN A 138 11.99 -2.31 17.26
CA ASN A 138 11.46 -3.67 17.41
C ASN A 138 10.41 -3.83 18.56
N ASP A 139 9.93 -2.74 19.16
CA ASP A 139 9.01 -2.75 20.31
C ASP A 139 7.56 -2.50 19.88
N PHE A 140 6.83 -3.61 19.80
CA PHE A 140 5.43 -3.78 19.44
C PHE A 140 4.41 -3.13 20.42
N GLU A 141 4.88 -2.51 21.52
CA GLU A 141 4.01 -2.04 22.62
C GLU A 141 3.25 -0.73 22.32
N LYS A 142 3.61 0.03 21.28
CA LYS A 142 2.89 1.27 20.90
C LYS A 142 1.60 1.05 20.07
N GLY A 143 1.37 -0.15 19.53
CA GLY A 143 0.14 -0.46 18.78
C GLY A 143 -1.14 -0.39 19.62
N LYS A 144 -1.04 -0.67 20.93
CA LYS A 144 -2.18 -0.61 21.87
C LYS A 144 -2.67 0.83 22.14
N LEU A 145 -1.81 1.84 21.97
CA LEU A 145 -2.14 3.22 22.30
C LEU A 145 -3.16 3.81 21.33
N ILE A 146 -3.15 3.38 20.06
CA ILE A 146 -3.98 3.99 19.02
C ILE A 146 -5.38 3.36 18.93
N VAL A 147 -5.55 2.07 19.24
CA VAL A 147 -6.89 1.51 19.51
C VAL A 147 -7.58 2.34 20.59
N SER A 148 -6.86 2.70 21.67
CA SER A 148 -7.41 3.54 22.74
C SER A 148 -7.71 4.99 22.33
N ILE A 149 -7.00 5.54 21.32
CA ILE A 149 -7.24 6.90 20.80
C ILE A 149 -8.46 6.89 19.86
N LEU A 150 -8.60 5.86 19.02
CA LEU A 150 -9.77 5.64 18.19
C LEU A 150 -11.02 5.40 19.06
N GLU A 151 -10.92 4.58 20.11
CA GLU A 151 -11.99 4.37 21.10
C GLU A 151 -12.40 5.66 21.82
N LYS A 152 -11.44 6.50 22.25
CA LYS A 152 -11.71 7.75 22.99
C LYS A 152 -12.30 8.87 22.15
N GLN A 153 -12.13 8.85 20.83
CA GLN A 153 -12.70 9.85 19.92
C GLN A 153 -14.08 9.45 19.37
N ASN A 154 -14.79 8.52 20.03
CA ASN A 154 -16.07 7.94 19.59
C ASN A 154 -15.97 7.14 18.27
N TYR A 155 -14.77 6.67 17.88
CA TYR A 155 -14.60 5.67 16.81
C TYR A 155 -14.63 4.25 17.36
N ALA A 156 -15.42 4.02 18.42
CA ALA A 156 -15.65 2.70 18.98
C ALA A 156 -16.27 1.79 17.90
N THR A 157 -15.42 1.06 17.20
CA THR A 157 -15.79 -0.24 16.65
C THR A 157 -16.03 -1.14 17.84
N ASP A 158 -17.26 -1.61 18.01
CA ASP A 158 -17.58 -2.74 18.89
C ASP A 158 -16.69 -3.92 18.47
N TYR A 159 -15.51 -4.03 19.07
CA TYR A 159 -14.70 -5.25 19.04
C TYR A 159 -15.30 -6.22 20.07
N GLU A 160 -16.51 -6.67 19.81
CA GLU A 160 -16.90 -7.98 20.34
C GLU A 160 -16.18 -9.04 19.52
N LYS A 161 -15.50 -9.94 20.23
CA LYS A 161 -14.91 -11.15 19.68
C LYS A 161 -16.00 -11.95 18.96
N THR A 162 -16.07 -11.81 17.66
CA THR A 162 -16.79 -12.74 16.78
C THR A 162 -15.90 -13.05 15.59
N ASP A 163 -15.77 -14.33 15.25
CA ASP A 163 -14.92 -14.90 14.20
C ASP A 163 -15.33 -14.50 12.76
N GLU A 164 -15.82 -13.29 12.54
CA GLU A 164 -16.16 -12.75 11.22
C GLU A 164 -15.60 -11.33 11.09
N ILE A 165 -14.55 -11.18 10.27
CA ILE A 165 -13.99 -9.87 9.90
C ILE A 165 -15.04 -9.13 9.05
N MET A 166 -15.72 -8.15 9.63
CA MET A 166 -16.61 -7.25 8.90
C MET A 166 -15.80 -6.25 8.07
N TYR A 167 -16.04 -6.25 6.76
CA TYR A 167 -15.55 -5.22 5.84
C TYR A 167 -16.54 -4.04 5.85
N TYR A 168 -16.11 -2.87 6.32
CA TYR A 168 -16.84 -1.62 6.02
C TYR A 168 -16.62 -1.24 4.56
N SER A 169 -17.68 -0.74 3.92
CA SER A 169 -17.60 -0.21 2.57
C SER A 169 -17.11 1.25 2.58
N TYR A 170 -16.36 1.66 1.56
CA TYR A 170 -15.73 2.98 1.48
C TYR A 170 -16.73 4.16 1.57
N GLU A 171 -18.00 3.97 1.18
CA GLU A 171 -19.04 5.00 1.32
C GLU A 171 -19.28 5.40 2.78
N GLU A 172 -19.15 4.46 3.72
CA GLU A 172 -19.39 4.68 5.15
C GLU A 172 -18.25 5.40 5.85
N ILE A 173 -17.03 5.25 5.35
CA ILE A 173 -15.87 6.02 5.80
C ILE A 173 -15.98 7.42 5.19
N TYR A 174 -16.14 7.54 3.87
CA TYR A 174 -16.08 8.85 3.20
C TYR A 174 -17.15 9.86 3.67
N THR A 175 -18.35 9.41 4.02
CA THR A 175 -19.45 10.31 4.49
C THR A 175 -19.35 10.73 5.94
N LYS A 176 -18.55 10.05 6.78
CA LYS A 176 -18.41 10.39 8.21
C LYS A 176 -17.23 11.32 8.51
N PHE A 177 -16.31 11.50 7.57
CA PHE A 177 -15.00 12.11 7.83
C PHE A 177 -14.71 13.40 7.00
N LEU A 178 -15.77 14.02 6.46
CA LEU A 178 -15.81 15.42 5.99
C LEU A 178 -16.92 16.16 6.76
#